data_AF-X1BA21-F1
#
_entry.id   AF-X1BA21-F1
#
_cell.length_a   1.000
_cell.length_b   1.000
_cell.length_c   1.000
_cell.angle_alpha   90.00
_cell.angle_beta   90.00
_cell.angle_gamma   90.00
#
_symmetry.space_group_name_H-M   'P 1'
#
loop_
_entity.id
_entity.type
_entity.pdbx_description
1 polymer ?
#
loop_
_entity_poly.entity_id
_entity_poly.type
_entity_poly.pdbx_seq_one_letter_code
_entity_poly.pdbx_strand_id
1 'polypeptide(L)'
;PYLLLVCDEDEMKHDTRREGMFLGTNAIFNKIAETLGPIIAVTVLVLFNFRQNTPEGYIQSESAIIGIKFLLFIVPSIMDVLGMIALKFYPIKGDYLKELKIYIEKAHQEKLIEYEKTKGLSKNDDKGR
;
A
#
# COMPACT_ATOMS: atom_id res chain seq x y z
N PRO A 1 0.56 3.72 -5.07
CA PRO A 1 -0.14 4.03 -6.35
C PRO A 1 -1.14 2.93 -6.78
N TYR A 2 -0.78 1.64 -6.73
CA TYR A 2 -1.65 0.55 -7.19
C TYR A 2 -2.99 0.43 -6.47
N LEU A 3 -3.03 0.69 -5.15
CA LEU A 3 -4.28 0.71 -4.40
C LEU A 3 -5.23 1.81 -4.89
N LEU A 4 -4.70 3.01 -5.14
CA LEU A 4 -5.50 4.13 -5.63
C LEU A 4 -6.03 3.88 -7.05
N LEU A 5 -5.28 3.15 -7.89
CA LEU A 5 -5.79 2.72 -9.21
C LEU A 5 -6.99 1.77 -9.08
N VAL A 6 -7.03 0.94 -8.04
CA VAL A 6 -8.21 0.10 -7.75
C VAL A 6 -9.37 0.96 -7.25
N CYS A 7 -9.11 1.99 -6.43
CA CYS A 7 -10.13 2.97 -6.05
C CYS A 7 -10.69 3.73 -7.25
N ASP A 8 -9.83 4.15 -8.18
CA ASP A 8 -10.21 4.83 -9.41
C ASP A 8 -11.06 3.89 -10.29
N GLU A 9 -10.67 2.61 -10.41
CA GLU A 9 -11.46 1.60 -11.12
C GLU A 9 -12.84 1.39 -10.47
N ASP A 10 -12.92 1.40 -9.13
CA ASP A 10 -14.17 1.30 -8.39
C ASP A 10 -15.06 2.53 -8.61
N GLU A 11 -14.48 3.74 -8.62
CA GLU A 11 -15.19 4.97 -8.95
C GLU A 11 -15.75 4.92 -10.37
N MET A 12 -14.98 4.42 -11.35
CA MET A 12 -15.46 4.26 -12.72
C MET A 12 -16.66 3.29 -12.83
N LYS A 13 -16.73 2.26 -11.98
CA LYS A 13 -17.81 1.26 -12.02
C LYS A 13 -19.05 1.68 -11.23
N HIS A 14 -18.88 2.45 -10.16
CA HIS A 14 -19.94 2.72 -9.19
C HIS A 14 -20.25 4.21 -8.99
N ASP A 15 -19.58 5.10 -9.72
CA ASP A 15 -19.71 6.57 -9.67
C ASP A 15 -19.59 7.16 -8.24
N THR A 16 -18.98 6.41 -7.33
CA THR A 16 -18.83 6.77 -5.92
C THR A 16 -17.39 6.57 -5.48
N ARG A 17 -16.79 7.60 -4.90
CA ARG A 17 -15.40 7.57 -4.45
C ARG A 17 -15.31 6.97 -3.05
N ARG A 18 -14.80 5.73 -2.95
CA ARG A 18 -14.72 4.95 -1.69
C ARG A 18 -13.31 4.80 -1.14
N GLU A 19 -12.45 5.78 -1.38
CA GLU A 19 -11.02 5.72 -1.00
C GLU A 19 -10.79 5.43 0.48
N GLY A 20 -11.58 6.02 1.38
CA GLY A 20 -11.43 5.83 2.82
C GLY A 20 -11.60 4.37 3.25
N MET A 21 -12.49 3.63 2.60
CA MET A 21 -12.71 2.21 2.87
C MET A 21 -11.49 1.38 2.44
N PHE A 22 -11.00 1.60 1.21
CA PHE A 22 -9.83 0.90 0.70
C PHE A 22 -8.55 1.21 1.50
N LEU A 23 -8.33 2.49 1.83
CA LEU A 23 -7.20 2.92 2.65
C LEU A 23 -7.28 2.35 4.08
N GLY A 24 -8.47 2.33 4.68
CA GLY A 24 -8.71 1.74 5.99
C GLY A 24 -8.43 0.23 6.01
N THR A 25 -8.94 -0.51 5.01
CA THR A 25 -8.66 -1.94 4.86
C THR A 25 -7.17 -2.21 4.68
N ASN A 26 -6.49 -1.45 3.82
CA ASN A 26 -5.06 -1.58 3.60
C ASN A 26 -4.24 -1.31 4.87
N ALA A 27 -4.65 -0.33 5.69
CA ALA A 27 -3.99 -0.02 6.95
C ALA A 27 -4.04 -1.19 7.95
N ILE A 28 -5.17 -1.91 8.02
CA ILE A 28 -5.30 -3.09 8.87
C ILE A 28 -4.33 -4.19 8.43
N PHE A 29 -4.28 -4.49 7.13
CA PHE A 29 -3.37 -5.51 6.61
C PHE A 29 -1.91 -5.14 6.83
N ASN A 30 -1.53 -3.88 6.60
CA ASN A 30 -0.18 -3.40 6.87
C ASN A 30 0.20 -3.60 8.34
N LYS A 31 -0.70 -3.30 9.26
CA LYS A 31 -0.45 -3.48 10.70
C LYS A 31 -0.26 -4.95 11.08
N ILE A 32 -1.00 -5.86 10.46
CA ILE A 32 -0.81 -7.31 10.67
C ILE A 32 0.52 -7.76 10.08
N ALA A 33 0.88 -7.28 8.87
CA ALA A 33 2.15 -7.61 8.25
C ALA A 33 3.34 -7.10 9.09
N GLU A 34 3.23 -5.89 9.65
CA GLU A 34 4.25 -5.28 10.49
C GLU A 34 4.52 -6.09 11.77
N THR A 35 3.50 -6.68 12.39
CA THR A 35 3.68 -7.52 13.59
C THR A 35 4.25 -8.90 13.27
N LEU A 36 4.03 -9.43 12.07
CA LEU A 36 4.60 -10.71 11.64
C LEU A 36 6.12 -10.65 11.45
N GLY A 37 6.66 -9.51 11.02
CA GLY A 37 8.10 -9.33 10.80
C GLY A 37 8.96 -9.68 12.03
N PRO A 38 8.73 -9.03 13.19
CA PRO A 38 9.43 -9.34 14.43
C PRO A 38 9.24 -10.77 14.92
N ILE A 39 8.05 -11.36 14.73
CA ILE A 39 7.80 -12.77 15.08
C ILE A 39 8.73 -13.68 14.29
N ILE A 40 8.78 -13.52 12.96
CA ILE A 40 9.67 -14.28 12.08
C ILE A 40 11.14 -14.06 12.47
N ALA A 41 11.53 -12.80 12.73
CA ALA A 41 12.88 -12.46 13.12
C ALA A 41 13.32 -13.18 14.40
N VAL A 42 12.49 -13.12 15.47
CA VAL A 42 12.79 -13.78 16.74
C VAL A 42 12.83 -15.29 16.58
N THR A 43 11.88 -15.88 15.85
CA THR A 43 11.86 -17.33 15.59
C THR A 43 13.14 -17.79 14.89
N VAL A 44 13.58 -17.09 13.83
CA VAL A 44 14.82 -17.42 13.13
C VAL A 44 16.02 -17.30 14.05
N LEU A 45 16.15 -16.20 14.80
CA LEU A 45 17.27 -15.99 15.70
C LEU A 45 17.38 -17.08 16.78
N VAL A 46 16.25 -17.51 17.37
CA VAL A 46 16.22 -18.61 18.35
C VAL A 46 16.65 -19.94 17.71
N LEU A 47 16.16 -20.25 16.51
CA LEU A 47 16.52 -21.49 15.80
C LEU A 47 18.03 -21.58 15.50
N PHE A 48 18.66 -20.44 15.21
CA PHE A 48 20.10 -20.37 14.95
C PHE A 48 20.96 -20.18 16.21
N ASN A 49 20.36 -20.34 17.40
CA ASN A 49 21.02 -20.23 18.71
C ASN A 49 21.65 -18.85 18.96
N PHE A 50 20.98 -17.78 18.51
CA PHE A 50 21.38 -16.41 18.83
C PHE A 50 21.24 -16.15 20.34
N ARG A 51 22.29 -15.63 20.97
CA ARG A 51 22.26 -15.30 22.40
C ARG A 51 22.05 -13.81 22.61
N GLN A 52 21.01 -13.45 23.36
CA GLN A 52 20.75 -12.07 23.78
C GLN A 52 21.48 -11.76 25.11
N ASN A 53 21.71 -10.48 25.39
CA ASN A 53 22.25 -9.99 26.67
C ASN A 53 23.61 -10.61 27.05
N THR A 54 24.47 -10.80 26.05
CA THR A 54 25.82 -11.34 26.26
C THR A 54 26.78 -10.25 26.74
N PRO A 55 27.80 -10.57 27.56
CA PRO A 55 28.81 -9.61 27.98
C PRO A 55 29.48 -8.90 26.79
N GLU A 56 29.99 -7.70 27.03
CA GLU A 56 30.78 -6.97 26.02
C GLU A 56 31.98 -7.81 25.57
N GLY A 57 32.21 -7.88 24.25
CA GLY A 57 33.23 -8.73 23.66
C GLY A 57 32.83 -10.20 23.44
N TYR A 58 31.61 -10.61 23.80
CA TYR A 58 31.11 -11.95 23.47
C TYR A 58 30.93 -12.12 21.95
N ILE A 59 31.57 -13.15 21.40
CA ILE A 59 31.48 -13.52 20.00
C ILE A 59 30.33 -14.52 19.83
N GLN A 60 29.37 -14.19 18.98
CA GLN A 60 28.27 -15.09 18.63
C GLN A 60 28.77 -16.33 17.90
N SER A 61 28.05 -17.44 18.04
CA SER A 61 28.36 -18.66 17.30
C SER A 61 28.28 -18.44 15.78
N GLU A 62 29.04 -19.21 15.01
CA GLU A 62 28.97 -19.19 13.54
C GLU A 62 27.54 -19.44 13.04
N SER A 63 26.81 -20.34 13.70
CA SER A 63 25.38 -20.61 13.45
C SER A 63 24.53 -19.35 13.61
N ALA A 64 24.72 -18.59 14.69
CA ALA A 64 23.96 -17.37 14.92
C ALA A 64 24.24 -16.31 13.84
N ILE A 65 25.49 -16.19 13.39
CA ILE A 65 25.87 -15.30 12.28
C ILE A 65 25.19 -15.73 10.98
N ILE A 66 25.13 -17.03 10.69
CA ILE A 66 24.40 -17.57 9.53
C ILE A 66 22.91 -17.24 9.64
N GLY A 67 22.31 -17.39 10.82
CA GLY A 67 20.90 -17.04 11.06
C GLY A 67 20.59 -15.57 10.81
N ILE A 68 21.47 -14.66 11.22
CA ILE A 68 21.34 -13.23 10.95
C ILE A 68 21.42 -12.95 9.45
N LYS A 69 22.39 -13.54 8.74
CA LYS A 69 22.50 -13.40 7.27
C LYS A 69 21.27 -13.95 6.56
N PHE A 70 20.76 -15.09 7.00
CA PHE A 70 19.54 -15.68 6.46
C PHE A 70 18.34 -14.73 6.64
N LEU A 71 18.17 -14.17 7.83
CA LEU A 71 17.10 -13.21 8.12
C LEU A 71 17.22 -11.93 7.28
N LEU A 72 18.43 -11.43 7.03
CA LEU A 72 18.64 -10.18 6.29
C LEU A 72 18.54 -10.34 4.77
N PHE A 73 18.96 -11.50 4.23
CA PHE A 73 19.02 -11.69 2.78
C PHE A 73 17.92 -12.60 2.27
N ILE A 74 17.76 -13.78 2.86
CA ILE A 74 16.86 -14.81 2.32
C ILE A 74 15.40 -14.46 2.59
N VAL A 75 15.07 -14.03 3.82
CA VAL A 75 13.68 -13.72 4.18
C VAL A 75 13.11 -12.58 3.33
N PRO A 76 13.76 -11.39 3.19
CA PRO A 76 13.29 -10.34 2.31
C PRO A 76 13.25 -10.77 0.84
N SER A 77 14.25 -11.50 0.37
CA SER A 77 14.28 -11.99 -1.02
C SER A 77 13.06 -12.86 -1.37
N ILE A 78 12.64 -13.74 -0.44
CA ILE A 78 11.43 -14.56 -0.65
C ILE A 78 10.19 -13.66 -0.72
N MET A 79 10.06 -12.70 0.20
CA MET A 79 8.93 -11.77 0.22
C MET A 79 8.87 -10.92 -1.07
N ASP A 80 10.01 -10.46 -1.57
CA ASP A 80 10.11 -9.70 -2.81
C ASP A 80 9.70 -10.54 -4.02
N VAL A 81 10.14 -11.81 -4.09
CA VAL A 81 9.73 -12.73 -5.16
C VAL A 81 8.22 -12.96 -5.14
N LEU A 82 7.62 -13.17 -3.95
CA LEU A 82 6.17 -13.30 -3.82
C LEU A 82 5.44 -12.02 -4.26
N GLY A 83 5.96 -10.84 -3.90
CA GLY A 83 5.44 -9.55 -4.35
C GLY A 83 5.51 -9.37 -5.86
N MET A 84 6.62 -9.77 -6.49
CA MET A 84 6.78 -9.75 -7.95
C MET A 84 5.79 -10.68 -8.66
N ILE A 85 5.58 -11.89 -8.11
CA ILE A 85 4.58 -12.83 -8.63
C ILE A 85 3.18 -12.21 -8.55
N ALA A 86 2.82 -11.61 -7.41
CA ALA A 86 1.53 -10.95 -7.25
C ALA A 86 1.34 -9.80 -8.26
N LEU A 87 2.40 -9.01 -8.51
CA LEU A 87 2.37 -7.91 -9.48
C LEU A 87 2.16 -8.41 -10.93
N LYS A 88 2.66 -9.60 -11.28
CA LYS A 88 2.46 -10.18 -12.62
C LYS A 88 0.97 -10.37 -12.95
N PHE A 89 0.16 -10.70 -11.94
CA PHE A 89 -1.28 -10.92 -12.08
C PHE A 89 -2.10 -9.63 -11.99
N TYR A 90 -1.47 -8.47 -11.77
CA TYR A 90 -2.18 -7.21 -11.70
C TYR A 90 -2.84 -6.86 -13.05
N PRO A 91 -4.18 -6.65 -13.08
CA PRO A 91 -4.93 -6.50 -14.33
C PRO A 91 -4.91 -5.06 -14.88
N ILE A 92 -4.69 -4.05 -14.03
CA ILE A 92 -4.76 -2.64 -14.43
C ILE A 92 -3.45 -2.21 -15.10
N LYS A 93 -3.32 -2.51 -16.39
CA LYS A 93 -2.12 -2.24 -17.20
C LYS A 93 -2.47 -1.92 -18.66
N GLY A 94 -1.51 -1.34 -19.38
CA GLY A 94 -1.64 -1.09 -20.82
C GLY A 94 -2.78 -0.14 -21.15
N ASP A 95 -3.63 -0.53 -22.11
CA ASP A 95 -4.71 0.31 -22.61
C ASP A 95 -5.82 0.52 -21.59
N TYR A 96 -6.11 -0.49 -20.76
CA TYR A 96 -7.09 -0.36 -19.67
C TYR A 96 -6.72 0.76 -18.69
N LEU A 97 -5.43 0.88 -18.36
CA LEU A 97 -4.93 1.97 -17.51
C LEU A 97 -5.11 3.34 -18.17
N LYS A 98 -4.97 3.44 -19.50
CA LYS A 98 -5.17 4.70 -20.22
C LYS A 98 -6.63 5.10 -20.21
N GLU A 99 -7.53 4.16 -20.49
CA GLU A 99 -8.98 4.38 -20.46
C GLU A 99 -9.42 4.87 -19.08
N LEU A 100 -8.95 4.21 -18.02
CA LEU A 100 -9.24 4.59 -16.64
C LEU A 100 -8.82 6.04 -16.34
N LYS A 101 -7.61 6.44 -16.74
CA LYS A 101 -7.12 7.81 -16.55
C LYS A 101 -7.96 8.85 -17.28
N ILE A 102 -8.33 8.57 -18.54
CA ILE A 102 -9.17 9.46 -19.34
C ILE A 102 -10.55 9.64 -18.69
N TYR A 103 -11.14 8.55 -18.18
CA TYR A 103 -12.42 8.60 -17.48
C TYR A 103 -12.34 9.49 -16.24
N ILE A 104 -11.38 9.24 -15.36
CA ILE A 104 -11.22 9.99 -14.10
C ILE A 104 -10.96 11.48 -14.36
N GLU A 105 -10.14 11.80 -15.36
CA GLU A 105 -9.88 13.19 -15.72
C GLU A 105 -11.14 13.91 -16.20
N LYS A 106 -11.97 13.27 -17.02
CA LYS A 106 -13.27 13.83 -17.44
C LYS A 106 -14.22 14.03 -16.25
N ALA A 107 -14.36 13.00 -15.40
CA ALA A 107 -15.24 13.07 -14.23
C ALA A 107 -14.84 14.21 -13.29
N HIS A 108 -13.54 14.46 -13.09
CA HIS A 108 -13.06 15.57 -12.29
C HIS A 108 -13.34 16.94 -12.94
N GLN A 109 -13.19 17.07 -14.26
CA GLN A 109 -13.50 18.32 -14.96
C GLN A 109 -15.00 18.66 -14.88
N GLU A 110 -15.88 17.68 -15.04
CA GLU A 110 -17.33 17.87 -14.93
C GLU A 110 -17.74 18.33 -13.52
N LYS A 111 -17.21 17.68 -12.47
CA LYS A 111 -17.44 18.06 -11.06
C LYS A 111 -16.93 19.48 -10.76
N LEU A 112 -15.79 19.88 -11.33
CA LEU A 112 -15.26 21.24 -11.19
C LEU A 112 -16.17 22.28 -11.84
N ILE A 113 -16.63 22.03 -13.07
CA ILE A 113 -17.55 22.93 -13.78
C ILE A 113 -18.87 23.07 -13.01
N GLU A 114 -19.40 21.98 -12.47
CA GLU A 114 -20.62 22.00 -11.65
C GLU A 114 -20.44 22.79 -10.35
N TYR A 115 -19.31 22.60 -9.66
CA TYR A 115 -18.94 23.37 -8.48
C TYR A 115 -18.82 24.87 -8.77
N GLU A 116 -18.20 25.25 -9.89
CA GLU A 116 -18.08 26.66 -10.28
C GLU A 116 -19.45 27.28 -10.60
N LYS A 117 -20.34 26.54 -11.26
CA LYS A 117 -21.72 26.99 -11.54
C LYS A 117 -22.53 27.20 -10.25
N THR A 118 -22.51 26.23 -9.34
CA THR A 118 -23.22 26.32 -8.05
C THR A 118 -22.69 27.44 -7.17
N LYS A 119 -21.38 27.66 -7.13
CA LYS A 119 -20.75 28.78 -6.44
C LYS A 119 -21.09 30.14 -7.09
N GLY A 120 -21.20 30.19 -8.41
CA GLY A 120 -21.62 31.38 -9.17
C GLY A 120 -23.09 31.76 -8.93
N LEU A 121 -23.98 30.77 -8.85
CA LEU A 121 -25.40 30.95 -8.49
C LEU A 121 -25.55 31.51 -7.06
N SER A 122 -24.87 30.90 -6.09
CA SER A 122 -24.86 31.38 -4.70
C SER A 122 -24.40 32.85 -4.57
N LYS A 123 -23.37 33.28 -5.32
CA LYS A 123 -22.90 34.67 -5.29
C LYS A 123 -23.86 35.69 -5.91
N ASN A 124 -24.73 35.27 -6.82
CA ASN A 124 -25.73 36.14 -7.42
C ASN A 124 -26.97 36.27 -6.53
N ASP A 125 -27.33 35.20 -5.81
CA ASP A 125 -28.44 35.22 -4.85
C ASP A 125 -28.14 36.11 -3.62
N ASP A 126 -26.89 36.19 -3.18
CA ASP A 126 -26.45 37.07 -2.08
C ASP A 126 -26.37 38.56 -2.45
N LYS A 127 -26.36 38.92 -3.74
CA LYS A 127 -26.36 40.33 -4.21
C LYS A 127 -27.77 40.90 -4.41
N GLY A 128 -28.80 40.08 -4.29
CA GLY A 128 -30.21 40.46 -4.44
C GLY A 128 -30.95 40.72 -3.12
N ARG A 129 -30.25 40.71 -1.98
CA ARG A 129 -30.78 41.04 -0.65
C ARG A 129 -30.14 42.28 -0.07
#